data_AF-W1NCI7-F1
#
_entry.id   AF-W1NCI7-F1
#
_cell.length_a   1.000
_cell.length_b   1.000
_cell.length_c   1.000
_cell.angle_alpha   90.00
_cell.angle_beta   90.00
_cell.angle_gamma   90.00
#
_symmetry.space_group_name_H-M   'P 1'
#
loop_
_entity.id
_entity.type
_entity.pdbx_description
1 polymer ?
#
loop_
_entity_poly.entity_id
_entity_poly.type
_entity_poly.pdbx_seq_one_letter_code
_entity_poly.pdbx_strand_id
1 'polypeptide(L)' 'MPVHAQDTMEIVPININEASLEVLVELPGIGPSKAQTILDEREANGPFSSLEDLKRVSGIGDAIVGRLDGEVSF' A
#
# COMPACT_ATOMS: atom_id res chain seq x y z
N MET A 1 -36.41 -7.33 -15.20
CA MET A 1 -35.44 -7.82 -14.20
C MET A 1 -34.31 -6.81 -14.14
N PRO A 2 -34.09 -6.10 -13.02
CA PRO A 2 -32.91 -5.28 -12.83
C PRO A 2 -31.84 -6.10 -12.09
N VAL A 3 -30.66 -6.21 -12.68
CA VAL A 3 -29.39 -6.32 -11.94
C VAL A 3 -28.43 -5.31 -12.56
N HIS A 4 -28.58 -4.05 -12.17
CA HIS A 4 -27.56 -3.04 -12.47
C HIS A 4 -26.36 -3.30 -11.55
N ALA A 5 -25.19 -3.44 -12.18
CA ALA A 5 -23.90 -2.85 -11.83
C ALA A 5 -23.65 -2.54 -10.35
N GLN A 6 -22.74 -3.30 -9.71
CA GLN A 6 -21.82 -2.87 -8.65
C GLN A 6 -20.76 -3.98 -8.46
N ASP A 7 -19.77 -4.09 -9.35
CA ASP A 7 -18.41 -4.43 -8.90
C ASP A 7 -17.57 -3.16 -9.09
N THR A 8 -18.10 -2.06 -8.54
CA THR A 8 -17.23 -1.06 -7.95
C THR A 8 -16.64 -1.77 -6.75
N MET A 9 -15.57 -2.52 -6.98
CA MET A 9 -14.63 -2.84 -5.92
C MET A 9 -14.25 -1.47 -5.38
N GLU A 10 -14.89 -1.10 -4.28
CA GLU A 10 -14.53 0.05 -3.49
C GLU A 10 -13.13 -0.32 -3.01
N ILE A 11 -12.14 -0.01 -3.85
CA ILE A 11 -10.73 -0.02 -3.52
C ILE A 11 -10.59 1.04 -2.45
N VAL A 12 -10.99 0.68 -1.23
CA VAL A 12 -10.77 1.51 -0.04
C VAL A 12 -9.26 1.58 0.03
N PRO A 13 -8.68 2.73 -0.29
CA PRO A 13 -7.25 2.80 -0.44
C PRO A 13 -6.64 2.54 0.94
N ILE A 14 -5.73 1.58 1.00
CA ILE A 14 -5.07 1.22 2.24
C ILE A 14 -4.17 2.38 2.65
N ASN A 15 -4.50 3.04 3.75
CA ASN A 15 -3.69 4.13 4.29
C ASN A 15 -2.38 3.57 4.83
N ILE A 16 -1.27 3.70 4.10
CA ILE A 16 0.06 3.21 4.49
C ILE A 16 0.51 3.77 5.84
N ASN A 17 0.10 5.00 6.17
CA ASN A 17 0.45 5.64 7.43
C ASN A 17 -0.26 5.01 8.65
N GLU A 18 -1.46 4.48 8.45
CA GLU A 18 -2.26 3.82 9.51
C GLU A 18 -2.26 2.29 9.38
N ALA A 19 -1.85 1.77 8.23
CA ALA A 19 -1.84 0.35 7.93
C ALA A 19 -0.86 -0.36 8.85
N SER A 20 -1.34 -1.49 9.38
CA SER A 20 -0.52 -2.40 10.16
C SER A 20 0.27 -3.32 9.25
N LEU A 21 1.30 -3.97 9.78
CA LEU A 21 2.13 -4.92 9.04
C LEU A 21 1.27 -5.95 8.29
N GLU A 22 0.25 -6.49 8.93
CA GLU A 22 -0.65 -7.49 8.36
C GLU A 22 -1.37 -6.96 7.11
N VAL A 23 -1.94 -5.77 7.20
CA VAL A 23 -2.65 -5.08 6.10
C VAL A 23 -1.69 -4.78 4.94
N LEU A 24 -0.47 -4.38 5.27
CA LEU A 24 0.57 -4.15 4.27
C LEU A 24 0.94 -5.45 3.56
N VAL A 25 1.06 -6.58 4.28
CA VAL A 25 1.38 -7.90 3.71
C VAL A 25 0.24 -8.48 2.88
N GLU A 26 -1.01 -8.07 3.14
CA GLU A 26 -2.14 -8.43 2.28
C GLU A 26 -2.04 -7.79 0.89
N LEU A 27 -1.25 -6.73 0.72
CA LEU A 27 -1.06 -6.10 -0.58
C LEU A 27 -0.29 -6.99 -1.56
N PRO A 28 -0.73 -7.08 -2.82
CA PRO A 28 -0.15 -7.99 -3.80
C PRO A 28 1.30 -7.65 -4.16
N GLY A 29 2.24 -8.36 -3.51
CA GLY A 29 3.68 -8.22 -3.72
C GLY A 29 4.40 -7.39 -2.65
N ILE A 30 3.69 -6.96 -1.61
CA ILE A 30 4.29 -6.60 -0.32
C ILE A 30 4.43 -7.88 0.52
N GLY A 31 5.64 -8.13 0.99
CA GLY A 31 5.92 -9.25 1.89
C GLY A 31 6.18 -8.77 3.32
N PRO A 32 6.28 -9.68 4.29
CA PRO A 32 6.47 -9.35 5.70
C PRO A 32 7.71 -8.49 5.95
N SER A 33 8.81 -8.75 5.23
CA SER A 33 10.02 -7.93 5.33
C SER A 33 9.79 -6.49 4.86
N LYS A 34 9.04 -6.30 3.76
CA LYS A 34 8.79 -4.96 3.21
C LYS A 34 7.83 -4.19 4.12
N ALA A 35 6.76 -4.83 4.57
CA ALA A 35 5.81 -4.24 5.50
C ALA A 35 6.48 -3.77 6.80
N GLN A 36 7.44 -4.54 7.32
CA GLN A 36 8.27 -4.14 8.46
C GLN A 36 9.11 -2.90 8.14
N THR A 37 9.75 -2.86 6.97
CA THR A 37 10.52 -1.68 6.52
C THR A 37 9.65 -0.45 6.32
N ILE A 38 8.39 -0.59 5.87
CA ILE A 38 7.45 0.53 5.77
C ILE A 38 7.22 1.14 7.16
N LEU A 39 6.99 0.30 8.18
CA LEU A 39 6.81 0.77 9.56
C LEU A 39 8.07 1.46 10.09
N ASP A 40 9.25 0.89 9.82
CA ASP A 40 10.54 1.46 10.23
C ASP A 40 10.81 2.81 9.52
N GLU A 41 10.57 2.87 8.21
CA GLU A 41 10.69 4.11 7.42
C GLU A 41 9.70 5.17 7.90
N ARG A 42 8.46 4.81 8.25
CA ARG A 42 7.51 5.78 8.80
C ARG A 42 7.98 6.36 10.13
N GLU A 43 8.64 5.54 10.95
CA GLU A 43 9.14 5.93 12.26
C GLU A 43 10.42 6.77 12.13
N ALA A 44 11.27 6.44 11.15
CA ALA A 44 12.55 7.11 10.91
C ALA A 44 12.45 8.39 10.07
N ASN A 45 11.66 8.37 8.99
CA ASN A 45 11.53 9.47 8.01
C ASN A 45 10.20 10.24 8.15
N GLY A 46 9.20 9.67 8.83
CA GLY A 46 7.86 10.25 8.96
C GLY A 46 6.85 9.65 7.97
N PRO A 47 5.62 10.19 7.93
CA PRO A 47 4.55 9.61 7.13
C PRO A 47 4.85 9.63 5.63
N PHE A 48 4.45 8.58 4.92
CA PHE A 48 4.49 8.53 3.47
C PHE A 48 3.51 9.57 2.92
N SER A 49 3.88 10.28 1.86
CA SER A 49 2.97 11.21 1.16
C SER A 49 2.76 10.86 -0.31
N SER A 50 3.57 9.94 -0.83
CA SER A 50 3.56 9.57 -2.25
C SER A 50 4.02 8.14 -2.44
N LEU A 51 3.61 7.56 -3.57
CA LEU A 51 4.16 6.31 -4.10
C LEU A 51 5.69 6.31 -4.25
N GLU A 52 6.30 7.47 -4.51
CA GLU A 52 7.75 7.62 -4.57
C GLU A 52 8.43 7.35 -3.24
N ASP A 53 7.77 7.66 -2.13
CA ASP A 53 8.32 7.45 -0.80
C ASP A 53 8.28 5.96 -0.43
N LEU A 54 7.25 5.26 -0.90
CA LEU A 54 7.23 3.79 -0.90
C LEU A 54 8.40 3.18 -1.69
N LYS A 55 8.89 3.81 -2.79
CA LYS A 55 10.07 3.30 -3.52
C LYS A 55 11.37 3.37 -2.72
N ARG A 56 11.42 4.18 -1.66
CA ARG A 56 12.60 4.31 -0.79
C ARG A 56 12.70 3.13 0.17
N VAL A 57 11.57 2.51 0.49
CA VAL A 57 11.49 1.30 1.31
C VAL A 57 12.21 0.15 0.60
N SER A 58 13.21 -0.41 1.27
CA SER A 58 14.01 -1.51 0.74
C SER A 58 13.13 -2.71 0.36
N GLY A 59 13.05 -2.98 -0.94
CA GLY A 59 12.24 -4.06 -1.50
C GLY A 59 10.95 -3.61 -2.17
N ILE A 60 10.45 -2.41 -1.96
CA ILE A 60 9.33 -1.89 -2.76
C ILE A 60 9.91 -1.30 -4.06
N GLY A 61 9.87 -2.09 -5.13
CA GLY A 61 10.30 -1.64 -6.45
C GLY A 61 9.15 -1.05 -7.26
N ASP A 62 9.46 -0.44 -8.41
CA ASP A 62 8.49 0.12 -9.36
C ASP A 62 7.37 -0.87 -9.75
N ALA A 63 7.70 -2.16 -9.81
CA ALA A 63 6.74 -3.21 -10.12
C ALA A 63 5.66 -3.39 -9.04
N ILE A 64 6.01 -3.17 -7.77
CA ILE A 64 5.05 -3.23 -6.65
C ILE A 64 4.30 -1.90 -6.59
N VAL A 65 5.02 -0.78 -6.67
CA VAL A 65 4.41 0.56 -6.64
C VAL A 65 3.37 0.74 -7.74
N GLY A 66 3.62 0.25 -8.95
CA GLY A 66 2.63 0.31 -10.03
C GLY A 66 1.40 -0.57 -9.81
N ARG A 67 1.44 -1.52 -8.87
CA ARG A 67 0.25 -2.28 -8.43
C ARG A 67 -0.48 -1.57 -7.30
N LEU A 68 0.28 -0.97 -6.40
CA LEU A 68 -0.26 -0.14 -5.32
C LEU A 68 -0.87 1.16 -5.83
N ASP A 69 -0.49 1.61 -7.03
CA ASP A 69 -1.07 2.76 -7.72
C ASP A 69 -2.59 2.56 -7.90
N GLY A 70 -3.36 3.19 -7.01
CA GLY A 70 -4.82 3.06 -6.92
C GLY A 70 -5.34 2.18 -5.78
N GLU A 71 -4.51 1.34 -5.15
CA GLU A 71 -4.90 0.51 -4.00
C GLU A 71 -4.47 1.09 -2.65
N VAL A 72 -3.56 2.07 -2.63
CA VAL A 72 -3.04 2.66 -1.39
C VAL A 72 -3.28 4.17 -1.31
N SER A 73 -3.38 4.66 -0.08
CA SER A 73 -3.37 6.08 0.26
C SER A 73 -2.31 6.36 1.33
N PHE A 74 -1.98 7.62 1.48
CA PHE A 74 -1.00 8.11 2.44
C PHE A 74 -1.65 9.28 3.19
#